data_AF-A0A8T5TBY8-F1
#
_entry.id   AF-A0A8T5TBY8-F1
#
_cell.length_a   1.000
_cell.length_b   1.000
_cell.length_c   1.000
_cell.angle_alpha   90.00
_cell.angle_beta   90.00
_cell.angle_gamma   90.00
#
_symmetry.space_group_name_H-M   'P 1'
#
loop_
_entity.id
_entity.type
_entity.pdbx_description
1 polymer ?
#
loop_
_entity_poly.entity_id
_entity_poly.type
_entity_poly.pdbx_seq_one_letter_code
_entity_poly.pdbx_strand_id
1 'polypeptide(L)'
;MSEQLKIIMFLKGMISDLIFINSIIATELIKMNENLAVQRHGEDFLKESKCIPEHQKLASHIIDIVDKYNKTHNDEPRKDDLKKHVLKHD
;
A
#
# COMPACT_ATOMS: atom_id res chain seq x y z
N MET A 1 9.58 26.95 -17.53
CA MET A 1 9.77 25.48 -17.52
C MET A 1 8.98 24.91 -18.69
N SER A 2 9.62 24.19 -19.62
CA SER A 2 8.92 23.67 -20.80
C SER A 2 7.84 22.66 -20.40
N GLU A 3 6.79 22.56 -21.21
CA GLU A 3 5.68 21.62 -20.97
C GLU A 3 6.16 20.16 -20.95
N GLN A 4 7.09 19.83 -21.85
CA GLN A 4 7.79 18.54 -21.87
C GLN A 4 8.46 18.23 -20.52
N LEU A 5 9.14 19.20 -19.92
CA LEU A 5 9.80 19.00 -18.62
C LEU A 5 8.80 18.74 -17.50
N LYS A 6 7.64 19.41 -17.52
CA LYS A 6 6.56 19.16 -16.54
C LYS A 6 6.01 17.74 -16.68
N ILE A 7 5.78 17.27 -17.90
CA ILE A 7 5.32 15.90 -18.17
C ILE A 7 6.34 14.87 -17.67
N ILE A 8 7.63 15.08 -17.96
CA ILE A 8 8.71 14.19 -17.51
C ILE A 8 8.74 14.13 -15.98
N MET A 9 8.62 15.27 -15.30
CA MET A 9 8.60 15.30 -13.83
C MET A 9 7.38 14.58 -13.25
N PHE A 10 6.21 14.73 -13.86
CA PHE A 10 5.00 14.03 -13.45
C PHE A 10 5.13 12.51 -13.63
N LEU A 11 5.62 12.05 -14.79
CA LEU A 11 5.86 10.63 -15.07
C LEU A 11 6.91 10.03 -14.13
N LYS A 12 8.02 10.74 -13.86
CA LYS A 12 9.01 10.32 -12.88
C LYS A 12 8.35 10.10 -11.50
N GLY A 13 7.48 11.02 -11.09
CA GLY A 13 6.71 10.89 -9.86
C GLY A 13 5.84 9.63 -9.85
N MET A 14 5.07 9.40 -10.91
CA MET A 14 4.23 8.19 -11.05
C MET A 14 5.05 6.90 -10.98
N ILE A 15 6.19 6.85 -11.65
CA ILE A 15 7.07 5.68 -11.65
C ILE A 15 7.67 5.44 -10.25
N SER A 16 8.10 6.49 -9.56
CA SER A 16 8.61 6.40 -8.19
C SER A 16 7.56 5.82 -7.24
N ASP A 17 6.32 6.30 -7.33
CA ASP A 17 5.23 5.83 -6.49
C ASP A 17 4.81 4.40 -6.85
N LEU A 18 4.89 4.01 -8.12
CA LEU A 18 4.66 2.63 -8.56
C LEU A 18 5.72 1.66 -8.01
N ILE A 19 7.00 2.05 -8.03
CA ILE A 19 8.09 1.26 -7.42
C ILE A 19 7.85 1.06 -5.92
N PHE A 20 7.38 2.12 -5.24
CA PHE A 20 7.07 2.05 -3.82
C PHE A 20 5.89 1.11 -3.54
N ILE A 21 4.79 1.20 -4.29
CA ILE A 21 3.66 0.26 -4.15
C ILE A 21 4.11 -1.18 -4.37
N ASN A 22 4.92 -1.45 -5.39
CA ASN A 22 5.46 -2.80 -5.63
C ASN A 22 6.30 -3.32 -4.46
N SER A 23 7.02 -2.43 -3.78
CA SER A 23 7.79 -2.78 -2.58
C SER A 23 6.85 -3.13 -1.41
N ILE A 24 5.72 -2.42 -1.26
CA ILE A 24 4.70 -2.75 -0.25
C ILE A 24 4.03 -4.09 -0.57
N ILE A 25 3.67 -4.34 -1.83
CA ILE A 25 3.10 -5.63 -2.23
C ILE A 25 4.06 -6.76 -1.85
N ALA A 26 5.37 -6.60 -2.10
CA ALA A 26 6.36 -7.59 -1.68
C ALA A 26 6.36 -7.82 -0.16
N THR A 27 6.22 -6.78 0.67
CA THR A 27 6.15 -6.92 2.13
C THR A 27 4.83 -7.54 2.60
N GLU A 28 3.69 -7.23 1.98
CA GLU A 28 2.40 -7.86 2.30
C GLU A 28 2.37 -9.34 1.86
N LEU A 29 3.09 -9.71 0.79
CA LEU A 29 3.28 -11.11 0.44
C LEU A 29 4.11 -11.86 1.49
N ILE A 30 5.06 -11.20 2.16
CA ILE A 30 5.80 -11.77 3.30
C ILE A 30 4.88 -11.99 4.50
N LYS A 31 3.86 -11.15 4.72
CA LYS A 31 2.82 -11.37 5.75
C LYS A 31 2.12 -12.72 5.61
N MET A 32 1.96 -13.23 4.39
CA MET A 32 1.43 -14.59 4.20
C MET A 32 2.36 -15.67 4.78
N ASN A 33 3.68 -15.48 4.69
CA ASN A 33 4.64 -16.36 5.34
C ASN A 33 4.62 -16.21 6.87
N GLU A 34 4.41 -14.99 7.38
CA GLU A 34 4.25 -14.75 8.82
C GLU A 34 2.99 -15.45 9.36
N ASN A 35 1.87 -15.36 8.66
CA ASN A 35 0.63 -16.07 9.01
C ASN A 35 0.83 -17.60 9.00
N LEU A 36 1.63 -18.12 8.06
CA LEU A 36 2.04 -19.53 8.04
C LEU A 36 2.93 -19.90 9.25
N ALA A 37 3.82 -19.00 9.67
CA ALA A 37 4.64 -19.19 10.86
C ALA A 37 3.79 -19.19 12.14
N VAL A 38 2.79 -18.31 12.23
CA VAL A 38 1.79 -18.29 13.32
C VAL A 38 1.07 -19.64 13.42
N GLN A 39 0.60 -20.18 12.30
CA GLN A 39 -0.07 -21.49 12.30
C GLN A 39 0.82 -22.62 12.85
N ARG A 40 2.15 -22.48 12.75
CA ARG A 40 3.12 -23.45 13.27
C ARG A 40 3.52 -23.20 14.73
N HIS A 41 3.62 -21.94 15.15
CA HIS A 41 4.18 -21.56 16.44
C HIS A 41 3.15 -21.07 17.48
N GLY A 42 1.88 -20.90 17.08
CA GLY A 42 0.80 -20.41 17.94
C GLY A 42 0.71 -18.88 18.02
N GLU A 43 -0.32 -18.38 18.70
CA GLU A 43 -0.65 -16.94 18.79
C GLU A 43 0.43 -16.11 19.52
N ASP A 44 1.31 -16.74 20.30
CA ASP A 44 2.38 -16.04 21.01
C ASP A 44 3.40 -15.42 20.03
N PHE A 45 3.58 -16.01 18.85
CA PHE A 45 4.39 -15.42 17.77
C PHE A 45 3.78 -14.10 17.23
N LEU A 46 2.45 -14.00 17.18
CA LEU A 46 1.73 -12.79 16.75
C LEU A 46 1.87 -11.64 17.76
N LYS A 47 1.84 -11.96 19.06
CA LYS A 47 1.93 -10.96 20.13
C LYS A 47 3.30 -10.30 20.21
N GLU A 48 4.36 -11.01 19.82
CA GLU A 48 5.72 -10.45 19.75
C GLU A 48 6.06 -9.83 18.39
N SER A 49 5.23 -10.07 17.36
CA SER A 49 5.45 -9.53 16.03
C SER A 49 5.13 -8.04 15.96
N LYS A 50 6.12 -7.23 15.59
CA LYS A 50 5.97 -5.78 15.33
C LYS A 50 5.28 -5.49 13.99
N CYS A 51 4.95 -6.51 13.21
CA CYS A 51 4.55 -6.34 11.81
C CYS A 51 3.16 -5.72 11.67
N ILE A 52 2.22 -5.96 12.60
CA ILE A 52 0.83 -5.43 12.50
C ILE A 52 0.78 -3.90 12.33
N PRO A 53 1.36 -3.08 13.23
CA PRO A 53 1.34 -1.63 13.06
C PRO A 53 2.14 -1.15 11.84
N GLU A 54 3.17 -1.90 11.42
CA GLU A 54 3.95 -1.59 10.21
C GLU A 54 3.10 -1.78 8.95
N HIS A 55 2.40 -2.91 8.82
CA HIS A 55 1.47 -3.19 7.73
C HIS A 55 0.35 -2.14 7.63
N GLN A 56 -0.24 -1.73 8.77
CA GLN A 56 -1.25 -0.67 8.79
C GLN A 56 -0.71 0.67 8.27
N LYS A 57 0.54 1.00 8.61
CA LYS A 57 1.19 2.22 8.10
C LYS A 57 1.43 2.15 6.59
N LEU A 58 1.88 1.00 6.08
CA LEU A 58 2.08 0.78 4.65
C LEU A 58 0.75 0.84 3.88
N ALA A 59 -0.30 0.24 4.44
CA ALA A 59 -1.67 0.33 3.92
C ALA A 59 -2.15 1.78 3.77
N SER A 60 -1.90 2.64 4.78
CA SER A 60 -2.20 4.07 4.69
C SER A 60 -1.44 4.77 3.56
N HIS A 61 -0.14 4.51 3.42
CA HIS A 61 0.66 5.12 2.35
C HIS A 61 0.19 4.70 0.95
N ILE A 62 -0.32 3.48 0.76
CA ILE A 62 -0.95 3.07 -0.51
C ILE A 62 -2.13 3.98 -0.84
N ILE A 63 -3.01 4.22 0.14
CA ILE A 63 -4.19 5.06 -0.07
C ILE A 63 -3.79 6.50 -0.40
N ASP A 64 -2.77 7.05 0.26
CA ASP A 64 -2.26 8.41 -0.03
C ASP A 64 -1.74 8.54 -1.48
N ILE A 65 -1.06 7.52 -1.99
CA ILE A 65 -0.58 7.48 -3.38
C ILE A 65 -1.76 7.36 -4.35
N VAL A 66 -2.76 6.54 -4.03
CA VAL A 66 -3.97 6.40 -4.86
C VAL A 66 -4.69 7.76 -4.93
N ASP A 67 -4.88 8.45 -3.82
CA ASP A 67 -5.49 9.79 -3.75
C ASP A 67 -4.71 10.84 -4.56
N LYS A 68 -3.39 10.71 -4.64
CA LYS A 68 -2.54 11.63 -5.41
C LYS A 68 -2.86 11.61 -6.91
N TYR A 69 -3.21 10.45 -7.48
CA TYR A 69 -3.39 10.27 -8.93
C TYR A 69 -4.85 10.15 -9.37
N ASN A 70 -5.71 9.62 -8.51
CA ASN A 70 -7.11 9.36 -8.82
C ASN A 70 -8.00 10.49 -8.27
N LYS A 71 -8.03 11.61 -9.00
CA LYS A 71 -8.73 12.84 -8.57
C LYS A 71 -10.04 13.11 -9.31
N THR A 72 -10.45 12.21 -10.21
CA THR A 72 -11.67 12.42 -10.98
C THR A 72 -12.88 11.85 -10.24
N HIS A 73 -14.08 12.37 -10.52
CA HIS A 73 -15.30 11.87 -9.90
C HIS A 73 -15.55 10.38 -10.18
N ASN A 74 -15.03 9.86 -11.31
CA ASN A 74 -15.14 8.46 -11.68
C ASN A 74 -14.24 7.54 -10.85
N ASP A 75 -13.21 8.10 -10.20
CA ASP A 75 -12.26 7.31 -9.42
C ASP A 75 -12.69 7.18 -7.95
N GLU A 76 -13.52 8.10 -7.46
CA GLU A 76 -13.94 8.17 -6.06
C GLU A 76 -14.57 6.86 -5.55
N PRO A 77 -15.49 6.19 -6.29
CA PRO A 77 -16.05 4.91 -5.85
C PRO A 77 -14.98 3.82 -5.71
N ARG A 78 -14.04 3.74 -6.67
CA ARG A 78 -12.97 2.73 -6.66
C ARG A 78 -11.99 2.96 -5.51
N LYS A 79 -11.72 4.22 -5.17
CA LYS A 79 -10.89 4.61 -4.03
C LYS A 79 -11.52 4.22 -2.71
N ASP A 80 -12.81 4.49 -2.54
CA ASP A 80 -13.54 4.14 -1.33
C ASP A 80 -13.58 2.63 -1.11
N ASP A 81 -13.81 1.86 -2.17
CA ASP A 81 -13.79 0.40 -2.11
C ASP A 81 -12.39 -0.11 -1.72
N LEU A 82 -11.33 0.41 -2.33
CA LEU A 82 -9.96 0.05 -2.00
C LEU A 82 -9.59 0.44 -0.56
N LYS A 83 -9.97 1.64 -0.12
CA LYS A 83 -9.69 2.12 1.23
C LYS A 83 -10.39 1.27 2.30
N LYS A 84 -11.65 0.91 2.08
CA LYS A 84 -12.38 -0.01 2.96
C LYS A 84 -11.69 -1.37 3.00
N HIS A 85 -11.33 -1.90 1.84
CA HIS A 85 -10.68 -3.20 1.75
C HIS A 85 -9.32 -3.20 2.44
N VAL A 86 -8.47 -2.21 2.20
CA VAL A 86 -7.06 -2.17 2.66
C VAL A 86 -6.93 -1.75 4.13
N LEU A 87 -7.75 -0.80 4.62
CA LEU A 87 -7.63 -0.29 6.00
C LEU A 87 -8.47 -1.05 7.02
N LYS A 88 -9.46 -1.84 6.57
CA LYS A 88 -10.32 -2.66 7.45
C LYS A 88 -10.14 -4.16 7.21
N HIS A 89 -9.07 -4.56 6.53
CA HIS A 89 -8.71 -5.98 6.44
C HIS A 89 -8.04 -6.37 7.76
N ASP A 90 -8.82 -6.94 8.66
CA ASP A 90 -8.31 -7.71 9.80
C ASP A 90 -8.03 -9.15 9.35
#